data_AF-A0A0T6ZGE3-F1
#
_entry.id   AF-A0A0T6ZGE3-F1
#
_cell.length_a   1.000
_cell.length_b   1.000
_cell.length_c   1.000
_cell.angle_alpha   90.00
_cell.angle_beta   90.00
_cell.angle_gamma   90.00
#
_symmetry.space_group_name_H-M   'P 1'
#
loop_
_entity.id
_entity.type
_entity.pdbx_description
1 polymer ?
#
loop_
_entity_poly.entity_id
_entity_poly.type
_entity_poly.pdbx_seq_one_letter_code
_entity_poly.pdbx_strand_id
1 'polypeptide(L)'
;MQDQNPNDASEDDVAADPNAIDAMPTKAFFVEMLIRDIPLERAVLDLVDNCIDGAKRLRDRENRDFSGLRVDITVSADRFVISDNCGGFSSHIAKTYAFRFGRDSQAESTKYSIGQFGVGMKRALFKFGRKFTLTSATAVERWTVDEDVDTWERKKRWTFEFKTRDDGLSVPPEEQGTTIVVERLRPEVSSKFSSLYFTRSLAEMIRIHQRQFIARGLEIWFNGASLSATNLELLVGDVAPAVDMLEHTAPDGSVVRVRLVAGVGASSPTQAGWYVVCNGRVVLAADRTPTTGWGLDREHEADVPRYHNQFARFRGVAYFECENAAYLPWNTTKTGVDADIGVWRVALEKMIVLTRAIIDFLNEVDRELEDQGSDGPLQRALGAASKTQVETITAPAVFQTPDKTKYSGPRKTRIAYTRPVEQVAALMEAYGVGSAKAVGERTFDAAYQEEEADK
;
A
#
# COMPACT_ATOMS: atom_id res chain seq x y z
N MET A 1 61.33 -17.71 -25.33
CA MET A 1 60.38 -18.82 -25.10
C MET A 1 60.01 -18.74 -23.64
N GLN A 2 58.84 -18.17 -23.34
CA GLN A 2 58.34 -18.00 -21.98
C GLN A 2 57.10 -18.87 -21.81
N ASP A 3 57.03 -19.43 -20.61
CA ASP A 3 56.10 -20.45 -20.13
C ASP A 3 54.63 -20.09 -20.32
N GLN A 4 53.86 -21.07 -20.81
CA GLN A 4 52.40 -21.10 -20.69
C GLN A 4 52.04 -21.95 -19.47
N ASN A 5 51.37 -21.31 -18.52
CA ASN A 5 50.84 -21.89 -17.29
C ASN A 5 49.57 -22.70 -17.62
N PRO A 6 49.51 -24.03 -17.36
CA PRO A 6 48.35 -24.84 -17.67
C PRO A 6 47.43 -24.87 -16.44
N ASN A 7 46.55 -23.88 -16.30
CA ASN A 7 45.56 -23.88 -15.22
C ASN A 7 44.23 -23.24 -15.64
N ASP A 8 43.74 -23.63 -16.82
CA ASP A 8 42.38 -23.30 -17.29
C ASP A 8 41.62 -24.58 -17.64
N ALA A 9 41.64 -25.54 -16.70
CA ALA A 9 40.75 -26.69 -16.73
C ALA A 9 39.42 -26.27 -16.07
N SER A 10 38.38 -26.17 -16.87
CA SER A 10 36.99 -25.98 -16.44
C SER A 10 36.60 -27.02 -15.39
N GLU A 11 36.09 -26.57 -14.24
CA GLU A 11 35.64 -27.39 -13.09
C GLU A 11 34.48 -28.38 -13.40
N ASP A 12 34.01 -28.48 -14.65
CA ASP A 12 32.83 -29.27 -15.04
C ASP A 12 33.13 -30.74 -15.42
N ASP A 13 34.39 -31.19 -15.37
CA ASP A 13 34.80 -32.59 -15.64
C ASP A 13 35.28 -33.33 -14.37
N VAL A 14 34.77 -32.94 -13.20
CA VAL A 14 34.93 -33.76 -11.97
C VAL A 14 34.03 -34.97 -12.11
N ALA A 15 34.64 -36.15 -12.28
CA ALA A 15 33.93 -37.44 -12.31
C ALA A 15 32.94 -37.51 -11.13
N ALA A 16 31.66 -37.74 -11.42
CA ALA A 16 30.62 -37.85 -10.42
C ALA A 16 31.01 -38.90 -9.36
N ASP A 17 31.07 -38.49 -8.10
CA ASP A 17 31.35 -39.39 -6.98
C ASP A 17 30.31 -40.53 -7.00
N PRO A 18 30.71 -41.80 -7.14
CA PRO A 18 29.79 -42.93 -7.26
C PRO A 18 28.95 -43.15 -5.98
N ASN A 19 29.31 -42.52 -4.85
CA ASN A 19 28.54 -42.53 -3.62
C ASN A 19 27.69 -41.25 -3.42
N ALA A 20 27.75 -40.29 -4.35
CA ALA A 20 26.93 -39.08 -4.29
C ALA A 20 25.56 -39.30 -4.92
N ILE A 21 24.52 -38.81 -4.23
CA ILE A 21 23.15 -38.80 -4.73
C ILE A 21 22.86 -37.41 -5.28
N ASP A 22 22.53 -37.32 -6.57
CA ASP A 22 22.09 -36.06 -7.17
C ASP A 22 20.69 -35.69 -6.67
N ALA A 23 20.62 -34.65 -5.84
CA ALA A 23 19.39 -34.08 -5.30
C ALA A 23 19.04 -32.73 -5.94
N MET A 24 19.68 -32.35 -7.06
CA MET A 24 19.40 -31.08 -7.72
C MET A 24 17.97 -31.04 -8.28
N PRO A 25 17.23 -29.93 -8.07
CA PRO A 25 15.90 -29.79 -8.62
C PRO A 25 15.95 -29.71 -10.16
N THR A 26 14.97 -30.32 -10.82
CA THR A 26 14.83 -30.18 -12.28
C THR A 26 14.31 -28.80 -12.64
N LYS A 27 14.65 -28.29 -13.84
CA LYS A 27 14.07 -27.03 -14.36
C LYS A 27 12.55 -27.11 -14.44
N ALA A 28 12.01 -28.26 -14.84
CA ALA A 28 10.58 -28.50 -14.90
C ALA A 28 9.91 -28.36 -13.52
N PHE A 29 10.55 -28.83 -12.44
CA PHE A 29 10.03 -28.61 -11.08
C PHE A 29 9.91 -27.11 -10.76
N PHE A 30 10.88 -26.30 -11.18
CA PHE A 30 10.83 -24.85 -10.98
C PHE A 30 9.74 -24.17 -11.82
N VAL A 31 9.70 -24.50 -13.11
CA VAL A 31 8.80 -23.87 -14.10
C VAL A 31 7.35 -24.32 -13.94
N GLU A 32 7.08 -25.49 -13.38
CA GLU A 32 5.71 -26.01 -13.25
C GLU A 32 5.18 -26.01 -11.81
N MET A 33 6.01 -26.32 -10.80
CA MET A 33 5.52 -26.45 -9.42
C MET A 33 5.72 -25.17 -8.59
N LEU A 34 6.93 -24.61 -8.53
CA LEU A 34 7.26 -23.51 -7.61
C LEU A 34 6.55 -22.18 -7.90
N ILE A 35 6.01 -22.05 -9.12
CA ILE A 35 5.27 -20.86 -9.55
C ILE A 35 3.74 -21.06 -9.51
N ARG A 36 3.26 -22.29 -9.33
CA ARG A 36 1.83 -22.59 -9.43
C ARG A 36 1.01 -21.85 -8.36
N ASP A 37 1.52 -21.84 -7.13
CA ASP A 37 0.81 -21.30 -5.96
C ASP A 37 0.96 -19.78 -5.80
N ILE A 38 1.60 -19.10 -6.76
CA ILE A 38 1.74 -17.65 -6.75
C ILE A 38 0.47 -17.03 -7.32
N PRO A 39 -0.24 -16.18 -6.56
CA PRO A 39 -1.32 -15.39 -7.12
C PRO A 39 -0.78 -14.48 -8.22
N LEU A 40 -1.47 -14.46 -9.37
CA LEU A 40 -1.02 -13.73 -10.56
C LEU A 40 -0.86 -12.23 -10.27
N GLU A 41 -1.78 -11.69 -9.49
CA GLU A 41 -1.82 -10.30 -9.04
C GLU A 41 -0.56 -9.95 -8.22
N ARG A 42 -0.07 -10.90 -7.40
CA ARG A 42 1.14 -10.72 -6.58
C ARG A 42 2.40 -10.67 -7.43
N ALA A 43 2.49 -11.55 -8.43
CA ALA A 43 3.61 -11.54 -9.36
C ALA A 43 3.70 -10.22 -10.14
N VAL A 44 2.56 -9.60 -10.50
CA VAL A 44 2.56 -8.25 -11.11
C VAL A 44 3.02 -7.18 -10.10
N LEU A 45 2.49 -7.20 -8.87
CA LEU A 45 2.87 -6.25 -7.83
C LEU A 45 4.36 -6.31 -7.47
N ASP A 46 4.98 -7.50 -7.50
CA ASP A 46 6.41 -7.67 -7.29
C ASP A 46 7.24 -7.03 -8.41
N LEU A 47 6.75 -7.02 -9.66
CA LEU A 47 7.42 -6.31 -10.75
C LEU A 47 7.30 -4.79 -10.59
N VAL A 48 6.13 -4.31 -10.19
CA VAL A 48 5.92 -2.87 -9.88
C VAL A 48 6.83 -2.43 -8.73
N ASP A 49 7.00 -3.25 -7.70
CA ASP A 49 7.94 -2.97 -6.60
C ASP A 49 9.38 -2.81 -7.09
N ASN A 50 9.81 -3.63 -8.07
CA ASN A 50 11.16 -3.51 -8.63
C ASN A 50 11.35 -2.18 -9.38
N CYS A 51 10.34 -1.72 -10.12
CA CYS A 51 10.36 -0.40 -10.78
C CYS A 51 10.48 0.71 -9.73
N ILE A 52 9.71 0.63 -8.63
CA ILE A 52 9.73 1.62 -7.55
C ILE A 52 11.07 1.59 -6.78
N ASP A 53 11.65 0.42 -6.56
CA ASP A 53 13.00 0.33 -6.01
C ASP A 53 14.04 0.96 -6.95
N GLY A 54 13.82 0.88 -8.26
CA GLY A 54 14.56 1.69 -9.26
C GLY A 54 14.39 3.18 -9.03
N ALA A 55 13.14 3.64 -8.96
CA ALA A 55 12.79 5.04 -8.78
C ALA A 55 13.43 5.64 -7.52
N LYS A 56 13.42 4.87 -6.42
CA LYS A 56 14.03 5.25 -5.14
C LYS A 56 15.55 5.39 -5.21
N ARG A 57 16.24 4.65 -6.08
CA ARG A 57 17.70 4.82 -6.28
C ARG A 57 18.03 6.12 -6.99
N LEU A 58 17.10 6.67 -7.78
CA LEU A 58 17.28 7.90 -8.56
C LEU A 58 16.91 9.17 -7.80
N ARG A 59 16.47 9.07 -6.55
CA ARG A 59 15.95 10.22 -5.78
C ARG A 59 16.67 10.37 -4.46
N ASP A 60 16.74 11.62 -4.02
CA ASP A 60 17.21 11.95 -2.69
C ASP A 60 16.28 11.31 -1.64
N ARG A 61 16.88 10.78 -0.58
CA ARG A 61 16.17 10.16 0.54
C ARG A 61 15.32 11.16 1.31
N GLU A 62 15.79 12.40 1.40
CA GLU A 62 15.13 13.46 2.17
C GLU A 62 13.99 14.09 1.37
N ASN A 63 14.21 14.33 0.07
CA ASN A 63 13.23 14.92 -0.82
C ASN A 63 12.71 13.86 -1.81
N ARG A 64 11.80 13.01 -1.32
CA ARG A 64 11.23 11.85 -2.04
C ARG A 64 10.20 12.25 -3.12
N ASP A 65 10.56 13.20 -3.97
CA ASP A 65 9.77 13.59 -5.14
C ASP A 65 10.08 12.66 -6.32
N PHE A 66 9.07 11.96 -6.83
CA PHE A 66 9.18 11.01 -7.93
C PHE A 66 8.70 11.59 -9.27
N SER A 67 8.44 12.90 -9.33
CA SER A 67 8.04 13.59 -10.55
C SER A 67 9.01 13.30 -11.71
N GLY A 68 8.46 13.10 -12.90
CA GLY A 68 9.19 12.73 -14.11
C GLY A 68 9.55 11.24 -14.22
N LEU A 69 9.26 10.43 -13.20
CA LEU A 69 9.37 8.97 -13.30
C LEU A 69 8.01 8.34 -13.59
N ARG A 70 8.04 7.25 -14.35
CA ARG A 70 6.86 6.58 -14.86
C ARG A 70 7.04 5.07 -14.88
N VAL A 71 5.95 4.36 -14.61
CA VAL A 71 5.79 2.91 -14.78
C VAL A 71 4.55 2.65 -15.62
N ASP A 72 4.72 2.00 -16.77
CA ASP A 72 3.66 1.59 -17.69
C ASP A 72 3.45 0.09 -17.62
N ILE A 73 2.21 -0.33 -17.41
CA ILE A 73 1.81 -1.73 -17.35
C ILE A 73 0.71 -1.95 -18.38
N THR A 74 0.91 -2.92 -19.27
CA THR A 74 -0.09 -3.34 -20.26
C THR A 74 -0.29 -4.85 -20.18
N VAL A 75 -1.54 -5.27 -19.99
CA VAL A 75 -1.93 -6.68 -19.95
C VAL A 75 -3.01 -6.96 -20.99
N SER A 76 -2.89 -8.10 -21.66
CA SER A 76 -3.80 -8.55 -22.71
C SER A 76 -3.87 -10.09 -22.72
N ALA A 77 -4.71 -10.66 -23.58
CA ALA A 77 -4.77 -12.11 -23.79
C ALA A 77 -3.46 -12.69 -24.35
N ASP A 78 -2.68 -11.89 -25.10
CA ASP A 78 -1.52 -12.37 -25.86
C ASP A 78 -0.19 -12.09 -25.16
N ARG A 79 -0.13 -11.00 -24.39
CA ARG A 79 1.10 -10.55 -23.74
C ARG A 79 0.89 -9.75 -22.46
N PHE A 80 1.94 -9.74 -21.64
CA PHE A 80 2.15 -8.84 -20.52
C PHE A 80 3.36 -7.95 -20.82
N VAL A 81 3.25 -6.65 -20.53
CA VAL A 81 4.33 -5.67 -20.66
C VAL A 81 4.37 -4.82 -19.41
N ILE A 82 5.55 -4.65 -18.83
CA ILE A 82 5.84 -3.59 -17.86
C ILE A 82 7.09 -2.84 -18.31
N SER A 83 7.03 -1.52 -18.30
CA SER A 83 8.16 -0.65 -18.66
C SER A 83 8.27 0.50 -17.68
N ASP A 84 9.48 0.89 -17.33
CA ASP A 84 9.76 2.05 -16.50
C ASP A 84 10.90 2.89 -17.07
N ASN A 85 11.01 4.15 -16.62
CA ASN A 85 12.20 5.00 -16.81
C ASN A 85 12.97 5.19 -15.48
N CYS A 86 13.00 4.14 -14.66
CA CYS A 86 13.51 4.19 -13.30
C CYS A 86 14.99 3.74 -13.20
N GLY A 87 15.78 4.07 -14.22
CA GLY A 87 17.25 4.01 -14.19
C GLY A 87 17.86 2.65 -14.57
N GLY A 88 17.03 1.63 -14.75
CA GLY A 88 17.46 0.28 -15.12
C GLY A 88 18.39 -0.36 -14.08
N PHE A 89 19.10 -1.40 -14.53
CA PHE A 89 20.18 -2.03 -13.79
C PHE A 89 21.27 -2.60 -14.71
N SER A 90 22.49 -2.69 -14.18
CA SER A 90 23.68 -2.99 -14.97
C SER A 90 23.76 -4.43 -15.44
N SER A 91 24.53 -4.68 -16.51
CA SER A 91 24.83 -6.04 -16.97
C SER A 91 25.62 -6.84 -15.91
N HIS A 92 26.40 -6.14 -15.07
CA HIS A 92 27.04 -6.73 -13.90
C HIS A 92 26.00 -7.26 -12.91
N ILE A 93 25.04 -6.43 -12.48
CA ILE A 93 23.94 -6.85 -11.59
C ILE A 93 23.13 -7.98 -12.24
N ALA A 94 22.91 -7.94 -13.55
CA ALA A 94 22.22 -9.01 -14.26
C ALA A 94 22.92 -10.37 -14.10
N LYS A 95 24.25 -10.42 -14.29
CA LYS A 95 25.07 -11.64 -14.18
C LYS A 95 25.18 -12.15 -12.74
N THR A 96 25.36 -11.25 -11.77
CA THR A 96 25.74 -11.64 -10.40
C THR A 96 24.54 -11.78 -9.47
N TYR A 97 23.40 -11.17 -9.80
CA TYR A 97 22.28 -11.05 -8.86
C TYR A 97 20.90 -11.28 -9.50
N ALA A 98 20.54 -10.53 -10.53
CA ALA A 98 19.14 -10.43 -10.98
C ALA A 98 18.53 -11.77 -11.43
N PHE A 99 19.35 -12.65 -12.02
CA PHE A 99 18.92 -13.97 -12.50
C PHE A 99 19.30 -15.15 -11.60
N ARG A 100 20.01 -14.94 -10.48
CA ARG A 100 20.31 -16.01 -9.51
C ARG A 100 19.07 -16.38 -8.69
N PHE A 101 18.83 -17.67 -8.46
CA PHE A 101 17.71 -18.14 -7.63
C PHE A 101 18.13 -18.15 -6.17
N GLY A 102 17.48 -17.30 -5.36
CA GLY A 102 17.93 -17.00 -4.00
C GLY A 102 18.94 -15.86 -3.97
N ARG A 103 18.90 -15.07 -2.90
CA ARG A 103 19.90 -14.03 -2.66
C ARG A 103 21.16 -14.70 -2.10
N ASP A 104 22.31 -14.41 -2.68
CA ASP A 104 23.58 -14.75 -2.04
C ASP A 104 23.65 -14.01 -0.69
N SER A 105 24.07 -14.69 0.38
CA SER A 105 24.14 -14.10 1.73
C SER A 105 25.16 -12.95 1.79
N GLN A 106 26.10 -12.91 0.85
CA GLN A 106 27.12 -11.88 0.70
C GLN A 106 26.68 -10.70 -0.18
N ALA A 107 25.53 -10.77 -0.87
CA ALA A 107 25.10 -9.72 -1.78
C ALA A 107 24.52 -8.51 -1.02
N GLU A 108 25.08 -7.32 -1.27
CA GLU A 108 24.65 -6.06 -0.63
C GLU A 108 23.13 -5.89 -0.71
N SER A 109 22.52 -5.57 0.44
CA SER A 109 21.09 -5.26 0.51
C SER A 109 20.82 -3.87 -0.05
N THR A 110 19.82 -3.75 -0.93
CA THR A 110 19.38 -2.43 -1.39
C THR A 110 18.65 -1.78 -0.22
N LYS A 111 19.28 -0.75 0.36
CA LYS A 111 18.76 -0.05 1.53
C LYS A 111 17.34 0.45 1.27
N TYR A 112 16.45 0.23 2.23
CA TYR A 112 15.04 0.60 2.16
C TYR A 112 14.26 -0.07 1.01
N SER A 113 14.78 -1.12 0.38
CA SER A 113 14.10 -1.79 -0.73
C SER A 113 12.78 -2.44 -0.30
N ILE A 114 11.85 -2.52 -1.25
CA ILE A 114 10.63 -3.31 -1.13
C ILE A 114 10.91 -4.78 -1.50
N GLY A 115 11.74 -5.02 -2.52
CA GLY A 115 12.17 -6.34 -2.97
C GLY A 115 13.29 -6.97 -2.13
N GLN A 116 12.93 -7.83 -1.17
CA GLN A 116 13.92 -8.47 -0.28
C GLN A 116 14.57 -9.74 -0.83
N PHE A 117 13.77 -10.64 -1.39
CA PHE A 117 14.16 -12.05 -1.58
C PHE A 117 14.82 -12.35 -2.93
N GLY A 118 14.91 -11.37 -3.82
CA GLY A 118 15.52 -11.54 -5.15
C GLY A 118 14.78 -12.54 -6.07
N VAL A 119 13.65 -13.12 -5.67
CA VAL A 119 12.93 -14.16 -6.44
C VAL A 119 11.71 -13.65 -7.21
N GLY A 120 11.17 -12.47 -6.87
CA GLY A 120 9.89 -11.97 -7.38
C GLY A 120 9.84 -11.87 -8.90
N MET A 121 10.83 -11.22 -9.52
CA MET A 121 10.89 -11.04 -10.97
C MET A 121 10.90 -12.37 -11.73
N LYS A 122 11.81 -13.28 -11.38
CA LYS A 122 11.94 -14.58 -12.07
C LYS A 122 10.66 -15.38 -11.96
N ARG A 123 10.09 -15.46 -10.75
CA ARG A 123 8.82 -16.15 -10.51
C ARG A 123 7.71 -15.58 -11.39
N ALA A 124 7.64 -14.26 -11.55
CA ALA A 124 6.68 -13.61 -12.45
C ALA A 124 6.90 -14.00 -13.93
N LEU A 125 8.15 -13.95 -14.43
CA LEU A 125 8.47 -14.29 -15.82
C LEU A 125 7.99 -15.71 -16.20
N PHE A 126 8.34 -16.72 -15.39
CA PHE A 126 7.93 -18.10 -15.65
C PHE A 126 6.43 -18.34 -15.38
N LYS A 127 5.82 -17.56 -14.47
CA LYS A 127 4.39 -17.65 -14.14
C LYS A 127 3.54 -17.16 -15.29
N PHE A 128 3.96 -16.10 -15.96
CA PHE A 128 3.13 -15.43 -16.95
C PHE A 128 3.08 -16.20 -18.28
N GLY A 129 4.24 -16.61 -18.81
CA GLY A 129 4.31 -17.22 -20.14
C GLY A 129 5.59 -18.00 -20.38
N ARG A 130 5.71 -18.49 -21.61
CA ARG A 130 6.85 -19.33 -22.03
C ARG A 130 7.85 -18.60 -22.93
N LYS A 131 7.65 -17.30 -23.18
CA LYS A 131 8.60 -16.45 -23.89
C LYS A 131 8.72 -15.13 -23.14
N PHE A 132 9.93 -14.68 -22.86
CA PHE A 132 10.12 -13.36 -22.27
C PHE A 132 11.31 -12.63 -22.87
N THR A 133 11.19 -11.32 -22.94
CA THR A 133 12.27 -10.39 -23.29
C THR A 133 12.42 -9.39 -22.16
N LEU A 134 13.65 -9.25 -21.68
CA LEU A 134 14.03 -8.26 -20.67
C LEU A 134 15.08 -7.34 -21.28
N THR A 135 14.75 -6.06 -21.37
CA THR A 135 15.67 -5.00 -21.79
C THR A 135 15.90 -4.06 -20.62
N SER A 136 17.14 -3.71 -20.36
CA SER A 136 17.51 -2.73 -19.34
C SER A 136 18.52 -1.75 -19.92
N ALA A 137 18.35 -0.48 -19.59
CA ALA A 137 19.27 0.57 -19.96
C ALA A 137 19.61 1.42 -18.72
N THR A 138 20.90 1.59 -18.47
CA THR A 138 21.41 2.58 -17.52
C THR A 138 21.96 3.77 -18.31
N ALA A 139 22.52 4.78 -17.65
CA ALA A 139 23.16 5.91 -18.32
C ALA A 139 24.27 5.52 -19.32
N VAL A 140 24.94 4.38 -19.10
CA VAL A 140 26.18 4.00 -19.81
C VAL A 140 26.13 2.66 -20.54
N GLU A 141 25.07 1.87 -20.38
CA GLU A 141 24.94 0.57 -21.03
C GLU A 141 23.49 0.21 -21.31
N ARG A 142 23.29 -0.64 -22.31
CA ARG A 142 22.01 -1.25 -22.67
C ARG A 142 22.21 -2.72 -22.96
N TRP A 143 21.33 -3.57 -22.46
CA TRP A 143 21.41 -5.00 -22.71
C TRP A 143 20.02 -5.62 -22.81
N THR A 144 19.95 -6.74 -23.52
CA THR A 144 18.72 -7.51 -23.71
C THR A 144 18.96 -8.99 -23.48
N VAL A 145 18.05 -9.62 -22.75
CA VAL A 145 17.89 -11.07 -22.65
C VAL A 145 16.56 -11.44 -23.32
N ASP A 146 16.58 -12.46 -24.17
CA ASP A 146 15.42 -12.85 -24.98
C ASP A 146 15.28 -14.36 -25.01
N GLU A 147 14.45 -14.90 -24.13
CA GLU A 147 14.51 -16.31 -23.75
C GLU A 147 13.21 -17.05 -24.06
N ASP A 148 13.38 -18.17 -24.75
CA ASP A 148 12.34 -19.17 -24.98
C ASP A 148 12.45 -20.25 -23.89
N VAL A 149 11.44 -20.33 -23.01
CA VAL A 149 11.48 -21.21 -21.83
C VAL A 149 11.54 -22.68 -22.25
N ASP A 150 10.83 -23.08 -23.30
CA ASP A 150 10.86 -24.48 -23.80
C ASP A 150 12.29 -24.87 -24.18
N THR A 151 12.99 -23.96 -24.84
CA THR A 151 14.36 -24.19 -25.30
C THR A 151 15.35 -24.16 -24.14
N TRP A 152 15.17 -23.24 -23.19
CA TRP A 152 16.00 -23.14 -22.00
C TRP A 152 15.87 -24.36 -21.07
N GLU A 153 14.68 -24.93 -20.93
CA GLU A 153 14.46 -26.13 -20.10
C GLU A 153 15.24 -27.36 -20.60
N ARG A 154 15.51 -27.44 -21.90
CA ARG A 154 16.30 -28.54 -22.49
C ARG A 154 17.80 -28.37 -22.28
N LYS A 155 18.29 -27.16 -21.97
CA LYS A 155 19.71 -26.92 -21.66
C LYS A 155 20.04 -27.52 -20.28
N LYS A 156 21.18 -28.19 -20.11
CA LYS A 156 21.65 -28.66 -18.79
C LYS A 156 21.98 -27.48 -17.86
N ARG A 157 22.67 -26.46 -18.38
CA ARG A 157 23.12 -25.31 -17.59
C ARG A 157 21.97 -24.35 -17.25
N TRP A 158 21.98 -23.82 -16.04
CA TRP A 158 21.02 -22.82 -15.54
C TRP A 158 21.51 -21.39 -15.85
N THR A 159 21.67 -21.09 -17.14
CA THR A 159 22.19 -19.79 -17.60
C THR A 159 21.26 -19.15 -18.62
N PHE A 160 21.22 -17.82 -18.63
CA PHE A 160 20.66 -17.01 -19.71
C PHE A 160 21.79 -16.31 -20.45
N GLU A 161 21.57 -16.02 -21.72
CA GLU A 161 22.57 -15.37 -22.58
C GLU A 161 22.08 -13.97 -22.98
N PHE A 162 23.01 -13.02 -23.06
CA PHE A 162 22.68 -11.70 -23.61
C PHE A 162 22.43 -11.86 -25.12
N LYS A 163 21.26 -11.44 -25.58
CA LYS A 163 20.99 -11.27 -27.01
C LYS A 163 21.75 -10.07 -27.56
N THR A 164 21.75 -8.98 -26.81
CA THR A 164 22.56 -7.78 -27.09
C THR A 164 23.13 -7.22 -25.80
N ARG A 165 24.29 -6.60 -25.91
CA ARG A 165 24.93 -5.85 -24.83
C ARG A 165 25.84 -4.79 -25.44
N ASP A 166 25.50 -3.55 -25.16
CA ASP A 166 26.19 -2.36 -25.64
C ASP A 166 26.65 -1.56 -24.43
N ASP A 167 27.96 -1.46 -24.23
CA ASP A 167 28.59 -0.67 -23.16
C ASP A 167 29.11 0.67 -23.72
N GLY A 168 29.37 1.66 -22.87
CA GLY A 168 29.94 2.96 -23.27
C GLY A 168 28.95 3.90 -23.97
N LEU A 169 27.66 3.70 -23.75
CA LEU A 169 26.59 4.53 -24.29
C LEU A 169 26.45 5.85 -23.52
N SER A 170 25.66 6.78 -24.08
CA SER A 170 25.09 7.91 -23.36
C SER A 170 23.58 7.85 -23.56
N VAL A 171 22.89 7.14 -22.65
CA VAL A 171 21.44 6.91 -22.75
C VAL A 171 20.71 8.10 -22.11
N PRO A 172 19.76 8.75 -22.81
CA PRO A 172 18.94 9.82 -22.25
C PRO A 172 18.15 9.36 -21.00
N PRO A 173 17.96 10.20 -19.97
CA PRO A 173 17.26 9.83 -18.73
C PRO A 173 15.89 9.18 -18.93
N GLU A 174 15.12 9.61 -19.92
CA GLU A 174 13.80 9.07 -20.28
C GLU A 174 13.86 7.65 -20.86
N GLU A 175 15.02 7.24 -21.40
CA GLU A 175 15.28 5.88 -21.90
C GLU A 175 16.01 5.01 -20.88
N GLN A 176 16.43 5.56 -19.73
CA GLN A 176 17.08 4.80 -18.66
C GLN A 176 16.04 4.07 -17.83
N GLY A 177 15.95 2.76 -17.95
CA GLY A 177 14.85 2.01 -17.36
C GLY A 177 14.88 0.53 -17.68
N THR A 178 13.81 -0.15 -17.32
CA THR A 178 13.64 -1.57 -17.60
C THR A 178 12.34 -1.82 -18.35
N THR A 179 12.38 -2.68 -19.37
CA THR A 179 11.19 -3.20 -20.05
C THR A 179 11.19 -4.72 -19.96
N ILE A 180 10.10 -5.28 -19.46
CA ILE A 180 9.81 -6.70 -19.45
C ILE A 180 8.61 -6.94 -20.36
N VAL A 181 8.80 -7.82 -21.34
CA VAL A 181 7.74 -8.34 -22.21
C VAL A 181 7.64 -9.83 -21.97
N VAL A 182 6.43 -10.33 -21.71
CA VAL A 182 6.15 -11.77 -21.63
C VAL A 182 5.06 -12.12 -22.62
N GLU A 183 5.35 -13.09 -23.47
CA GLU A 183 4.51 -13.60 -24.56
C GLU A 183 4.31 -15.12 -24.40
N ARG A 184 3.48 -15.70 -25.28
CA ARG A 184 3.04 -17.11 -25.16
C ARG A 184 2.56 -17.37 -23.73
N LEU A 185 1.59 -16.55 -23.32
CA LEU A 185 1.04 -16.62 -21.97
C LEU A 185 0.46 -18.00 -21.69
N ARG A 186 0.57 -18.44 -20.44
CA ARG A 186 -0.11 -19.67 -20.01
C ARG A 186 -1.63 -19.48 -20.15
N PRO A 187 -2.42 -20.52 -20.51
CA PRO A 187 -3.86 -20.37 -20.78
C PRO A 187 -4.63 -19.68 -19.63
N GLU A 188 -4.33 -20.03 -18.39
CA GLU A 188 -4.94 -19.44 -17.20
C GLU A 188 -4.58 -17.96 -17.00
N VAL A 189 -3.37 -17.56 -17.41
CA VAL A 189 -2.90 -16.18 -17.34
C VAL A 189 -3.55 -15.35 -18.43
N SER A 190 -3.60 -15.86 -19.66
CA SER A 190 -4.30 -15.24 -20.79
C SER A 190 -5.78 -14.99 -20.47
N SER A 191 -6.45 -15.98 -19.88
CA SER A 191 -7.84 -15.87 -19.43
C SER A 191 -8.03 -14.81 -18.33
N LYS A 192 -7.12 -14.74 -17.35
CA LYS A 192 -7.20 -13.70 -16.31
C LYS A 192 -6.90 -12.29 -16.86
N PHE A 193 -5.87 -12.12 -17.68
CA PHE A 193 -5.51 -10.82 -18.25
C PHE A 193 -6.54 -10.27 -19.24
N SER A 194 -7.34 -11.13 -19.86
CA SER A 194 -8.50 -10.72 -20.68
C SER A 194 -9.75 -10.40 -19.86
N SER A 195 -9.80 -10.76 -18.57
CA SER A 195 -10.95 -10.49 -17.71
C SER A 195 -10.97 -9.04 -17.23
N LEU A 196 -12.08 -8.33 -17.51
CA LEU A 196 -12.30 -6.96 -17.05
C LEU A 196 -12.37 -6.86 -15.51
N TYR A 197 -12.91 -7.88 -14.84
CA TYR A 197 -12.95 -7.92 -13.38
C TYR A 197 -11.54 -7.99 -12.79
N PHE A 198 -10.72 -8.91 -13.32
CA PHE A 198 -9.35 -9.08 -12.87
C PHE A 198 -8.52 -7.81 -13.12
N THR A 199 -8.61 -7.22 -14.32
CA THR A 199 -7.83 -6.02 -14.66
C THR A 199 -8.20 -4.82 -13.81
N ARG A 200 -9.50 -4.61 -13.52
CA ARG A 200 -9.95 -3.57 -12.57
C ARG A 200 -9.45 -3.83 -11.15
N SER A 201 -9.53 -5.07 -10.68
CA SER A 201 -9.03 -5.44 -9.34
C SER A 201 -7.52 -5.23 -9.24
N LEU A 202 -6.75 -5.62 -10.25
CA LEU A 202 -5.31 -5.44 -10.30
C LEU A 202 -4.91 -3.95 -10.33
N ALA A 203 -5.56 -3.14 -11.15
CA ALA A 203 -5.35 -1.69 -11.19
C ALA A 203 -5.59 -1.07 -9.80
N GLU A 204 -6.67 -1.47 -9.11
CA GLU A 204 -6.98 -0.99 -7.77
C GLU A 204 -5.94 -1.44 -6.73
N MET A 205 -5.47 -2.69 -6.80
CA MET A 205 -4.39 -3.18 -5.93
C MET A 205 -3.09 -2.40 -6.13
N ILE A 206 -2.69 -2.13 -7.37
CA ILE A 206 -1.50 -1.32 -7.67
C ILE A 206 -1.67 0.08 -7.09
N ARG A 207 -2.84 0.70 -7.33
CA ARG A 207 -3.17 2.04 -6.85
C ARG A 207 -3.11 2.15 -5.33
N ILE A 208 -3.68 1.17 -4.60
CA ILE A 208 -3.66 1.14 -3.12
C ILE A 208 -2.24 0.90 -2.60
N HIS A 209 -1.57 -0.15 -3.06
CA HIS A 209 -0.27 -0.55 -2.52
C HIS A 209 0.82 0.49 -2.79
N GLN A 210 0.74 1.20 -3.92
CA GLN A 210 1.73 2.21 -4.33
C GLN A 210 1.25 3.65 -4.12
N ARG A 211 0.15 3.85 -3.38
CA ARG A 211 -0.48 5.15 -3.15
C ARG A 211 0.53 6.24 -2.76
N GLN A 212 1.43 5.96 -1.83
CA GLN A 212 2.38 6.97 -1.33
C GLN A 212 3.36 7.45 -2.41
N PHE A 213 3.79 6.55 -3.31
CA PHE A 213 4.68 6.91 -4.40
C PHE A 213 3.95 7.76 -5.45
N ILE A 214 2.71 7.37 -5.78
CA ILE A 214 1.85 8.15 -6.69
C ILE A 214 1.58 9.55 -6.11
N ALA A 215 1.26 9.64 -4.81
CA ALA A 215 1.03 10.91 -4.12
C ALA A 215 2.27 11.83 -4.09
N ARG A 216 3.46 11.26 -4.33
CA ARG A 216 4.74 11.96 -4.41
C ARG A 216 5.23 12.14 -5.86
N GLY A 217 4.35 12.01 -6.85
CA GLY A 217 4.64 12.36 -8.24
C GLY A 217 5.04 11.20 -9.15
N LEU A 218 5.10 9.95 -8.66
CA LEU A 218 5.34 8.80 -9.53
C LEU A 218 4.13 8.54 -10.42
N GLU A 219 4.30 8.57 -11.73
CA GLU A 219 3.23 8.20 -12.65
C GLU A 219 3.16 6.68 -12.82
N ILE A 220 2.00 6.09 -12.54
CA ILE A 220 1.74 4.68 -12.84
C ILE A 220 0.57 4.59 -13.81
N TRP A 221 0.80 3.97 -14.96
CA TRP A 221 -0.19 3.78 -16.01
C TRP A 221 -0.51 2.29 -16.15
N PHE A 222 -1.79 1.94 -16.22
CA PHE A 222 -2.25 0.57 -16.38
C PHE A 222 -3.26 0.50 -17.53
N ASN A 223 -2.94 -0.28 -18.57
CA ASN A 223 -3.72 -0.40 -19.81
C ASN A 223 -4.08 0.97 -20.43
N GLY A 224 -3.14 1.91 -20.41
CA GLY A 224 -3.32 3.26 -20.96
C GLY A 224 -4.10 4.22 -20.06
N ALA A 225 -4.54 3.82 -18.87
CA ALA A 225 -5.16 4.70 -17.89
C ALA A 225 -4.17 5.04 -16.77
N SER A 226 -4.05 6.33 -16.43
CA SER A 226 -3.25 6.78 -15.29
C SER A 226 -3.94 6.41 -13.97
N LEU A 227 -3.17 5.83 -13.04
CA LEU A 227 -3.63 5.50 -11.70
C LEU A 227 -3.33 6.68 -10.77
N SER A 228 -4.37 7.41 -10.36
CA SER A 228 -4.24 8.51 -9.40
C SER A 228 -4.32 8.04 -7.95
N ALA A 229 -3.54 8.66 -7.07
CA ALA A 229 -3.61 8.39 -5.64
C ALA A 229 -4.97 8.83 -5.09
N THR A 230 -5.55 8.03 -4.19
CA THR A 230 -6.60 8.55 -3.30
C THR A 230 -5.95 9.47 -2.28
N ASN A 231 -6.49 10.68 -2.14
CA ASN A 231 -6.11 11.60 -1.07
C ASN A 231 -6.42 10.96 0.29
N LEU A 232 -5.40 10.73 1.12
CA LEU A 232 -5.58 10.32 2.51
C LEU A 232 -5.34 11.56 3.36
N GLU A 233 -6.43 12.25 3.64
CA GLU A 233 -6.41 13.56 4.26
C GLU A 233 -6.84 13.47 5.72
N LEU A 234 -6.19 14.30 6.53
CA LEU A 234 -6.54 14.58 7.91
C LEU A 234 -7.01 16.03 8.03
N LEU A 235 -7.96 16.25 8.93
CA LEU A 235 -8.38 17.58 9.34
C LEU A 235 -7.30 18.19 10.24
N VAL A 236 -7.02 19.48 10.03
CA VAL A 236 -6.06 20.30 10.76
C VAL A 236 -6.65 21.68 11.09
N GLY A 237 -6.09 22.35 12.09
CA GLY A 237 -6.58 23.64 12.60
C GLY A 237 -7.16 23.46 14.00
N ASP A 238 -8.47 23.67 14.16
CA ASP A 238 -9.14 23.49 15.46
C ASP A 238 -9.22 22.03 15.92
N VAL A 239 -9.18 21.08 14.99
CA VAL A 239 -8.84 19.68 15.29
C VAL A 239 -7.46 19.40 14.71
N ALA A 240 -6.59 18.73 15.46
CA ALA A 240 -5.25 18.41 15.00
C ALA A 240 -4.91 16.93 15.24
N PRO A 241 -4.25 16.26 14.28
CA PRO A 241 -3.86 14.86 14.42
C PRO A 241 -2.74 14.68 15.45
N ALA A 242 -2.71 13.51 16.06
CA ALA A 242 -1.55 13.04 16.82
C ALA A 242 -0.45 12.53 15.90
N VAL A 243 0.79 12.73 16.32
CA VAL A 243 1.99 12.13 15.74
C VAL A 243 2.84 11.57 16.87
N ASP A 244 3.06 10.25 16.85
CA ASP A 244 4.01 9.56 17.73
C ASP A 244 5.16 8.99 16.91
N MET A 245 6.35 8.96 17.49
CA MET A 245 7.55 8.42 16.86
C MET A 245 8.31 7.54 17.83
N LEU A 246 8.78 6.41 17.33
CA LEU A 246 9.65 5.52 18.08
C LEU A 246 10.66 4.87 17.15
N GLU A 247 11.77 4.45 17.74
CA GLU A 247 12.78 3.65 17.06
C GLU A 247 12.90 2.30 17.76
N HIS A 248 13.11 1.24 16.98
CA HIS A 248 13.35 -0.10 17.47
C HIS A 248 14.64 -0.64 16.84
N THR A 249 15.61 -0.97 17.69
CA THR A 249 16.89 -1.54 17.24
C THR A 249 16.76 -3.05 17.11
N ALA A 250 16.96 -3.56 15.91
CA ALA A 250 17.00 -4.97 15.60
C ALA A 250 18.28 -5.65 16.13
N PRO A 251 18.33 -7.00 16.22
CA PRO A 251 19.50 -7.72 16.72
C PRO A 251 20.82 -7.45 15.99
N ASP A 252 20.78 -7.14 14.70
CA ASP A 252 21.97 -6.79 13.91
C ASP A 252 22.37 -5.31 13.98
N GLY A 253 21.68 -4.52 14.81
CA GLY A 253 21.88 -3.08 14.95
C GLY A 253 21.09 -2.22 13.96
N SER A 254 20.36 -2.80 13.01
CA SER A 254 19.48 -2.06 12.11
C SER A 254 18.39 -1.34 12.90
N VAL A 255 18.15 -0.06 12.59
CA VAL A 255 17.10 0.73 13.26
C VAL A 255 15.85 0.73 12.40
N VAL A 256 14.73 0.28 12.99
CA VAL A 256 13.39 0.45 12.42
C VAL A 256 12.80 1.74 13.00
N ARG A 257 12.57 2.73 12.14
CA ARG A 257 11.90 3.97 12.49
C ARG A 257 10.41 3.82 12.29
N VAL A 258 9.64 4.12 13.33
CA VAL A 258 8.19 4.07 13.31
C VAL A 258 7.63 5.46 13.52
N ARG A 259 6.71 5.87 12.65
CA ARG A 259 5.95 7.10 12.78
C ARG A 259 4.47 6.79 12.67
N LEU A 260 3.72 7.08 13.72
CA LEU A 260 2.28 6.90 13.79
C LEU A 260 1.63 8.26 13.63
N VAL A 261 0.71 8.39 12.68
CA VAL A 261 -0.09 9.60 12.49
C VAL A 261 -1.56 9.20 12.58
N ALA A 262 -2.31 9.79 13.50
CA ALA A 262 -3.72 9.44 13.68
C ALA A 262 -4.57 10.68 13.96
N GLY A 263 -5.76 10.72 13.37
CA GLY A 263 -6.71 11.79 13.62
C GLY A 263 -8.04 11.54 12.91
N VAL A 264 -8.70 12.63 12.55
CA VAL A 264 -10.00 12.59 11.87
C VAL A 264 -9.88 13.16 10.46
N GLY A 265 -10.54 12.52 9.51
CA GLY A 265 -10.71 12.99 8.14
C GLY A 265 -12.19 13.24 7.82
N ALA A 266 -12.48 13.39 6.53
CA ALA A 266 -13.88 13.39 6.06
C ALA A 266 -14.56 12.05 6.40
N SER A 267 -15.86 12.09 6.69
CA SER A 267 -16.62 10.87 6.97
C SER A 267 -16.63 9.97 5.74
N SER A 268 -15.97 8.82 5.82
CA SER A 268 -15.96 7.82 4.76
C SER A 268 -15.71 6.43 5.33
N PRO A 269 -16.75 5.57 5.37
CA PRO A 269 -16.62 4.18 5.78
C PRO A 269 -15.77 3.32 4.85
N THR A 270 -15.22 3.80 3.74
CA THR A 270 -14.30 3.02 2.91
C THR A 270 -12.83 3.36 3.16
N GLN A 271 -12.58 4.53 3.76
CA GLN A 271 -11.22 5.00 4.06
C GLN A 271 -10.89 4.97 5.56
N ALA A 272 -11.88 4.71 6.42
CA ALA A 272 -11.64 4.66 7.85
C ALA A 272 -10.78 3.45 8.24
N GLY A 273 -9.90 3.62 9.22
CA GLY A 273 -9.05 2.54 9.73
C GLY A 273 -7.57 2.90 9.68
N TRP A 274 -6.73 1.90 9.96
CA TRP A 274 -5.28 2.02 9.91
C TRP A 274 -4.73 1.65 8.54
N TYR A 275 -3.79 2.46 8.06
CA TYR A 275 -2.94 2.16 6.93
C TYR A 275 -1.55 1.80 7.46
N VAL A 276 -1.04 0.63 7.13
CA VAL A 276 0.32 0.21 7.52
C VAL A 276 1.22 0.34 6.31
N VAL A 277 2.31 1.08 6.44
CA VAL A 277 3.21 1.42 5.34
C VAL A 277 4.62 0.99 5.70
N CYS A 278 5.23 0.16 4.88
CA CYS A 278 6.58 -0.36 5.08
C CYS A 278 7.47 0.11 3.92
N ASN A 279 8.50 0.92 4.21
CA ASN A 279 9.41 1.50 3.20
C ASN A 279 8.70 2.19 2.02
N GLY A 280 7.52 2.75 2.28
CA GLY A 280 6.67 3.43 1.31
C GLY A 280 5.56 2.59 0.67
N ARG A 281 5.65 1.27 0.74
CA ARG A 281 4.60 0.36 0.24
C ARG A 281 3.51 0.22 1.29
N VAL A 282 2.26 0.49 0.90
CA VAL A 282 1.08 0.23 1.76
C VAL A 282 0.88 -1.28 1.83
N VAL A 283 0.88 -1.86 3.03
CA VAL A 283 0.70 -3.29 3.29
C VAL A 283 -0.75 -3.57 3.67
N LEU A 284 -1.29 -2.77 4.58
CA LEU A 284 -2.70 -2.76 4.98
C LEU A 284 -3.30 -1.39 4.66
N ALA A 285 -4.54 -1.38 4.16
CA ALA A 285 -5.24 -0.16 3.79
C ALA A 285 -6.61 -0.11 4.45
N ALA A 286 -6.91 0.99 5.16
CA ALA A 286 -8.17 1.17 5.88
C ALA A 286 -8.54 -0.03 6.78
N ASP A 287 -7.53 -0.67 7.39
CA ASP A 287 -7.71 -1.87 8.18
C ASP A 287 -8.47 -1.56 9.49
N ARG A 288 -9.41 -2.45 9.79
CA ARG A 288 -10.33 -2.37 10.94
C ARG A 288 -10.39 -3.68 11.70
N THR A 289 -9.36 -4.50 11.54
CA THR A 289 -9.32 -5.84 12.11
C THR A 289 -8.57 -5.82 13.44
N PRO A 290 -8.66 -6.89 14.24
CA PRO A 290 -7.87 -7.03 15.46
C PRO A 290 -6.37 -6.86 15.24
N THR A 291 -5.88 -7.15 14.02
CA THR A 291 -4.50 -6.92 13.59
C THR A 291 -4.03 -5.52 13.91
N THR A 292 -4.86 -4.50 13.67
CA THR A 292 -4.52 -3.09 13.91
C THR A 292 -5.18 -2.51 15.17
N GLY A 293 -5.64 -3.39 16.07
CA GLY A 293 -6.13 -3.02 17.40
C GLY A 293 -7.65 -2.99 17.55
N TRP A 294 -8.42 -3.14 16.47
CA TRP A 294 -9.88 -3.03 16.52
C TRP A 294 -10.56 -4.27 17.09
N GLY A 295 -11.37 -4.11 18.14
CA GLY A 295 -12.14 -5.19 18.73
C GLY A 295 -11.27 -6.30 19.35
N LEU A 296 -10.06 -5.95 19.79
CA LEU A 296 -9.23 -6.83 20.61
C LEU A 296 -9.84 -6.92 22.01
N ASP A 297 -10.16 -8.14 22.44
CA ASP A 297 -10.57 -8.39 23.82
C ASP A 297 -9.33 -8.26 24.72
N ARG A 298 -9.23 -7.15 25.44
CA ARG A 298 -8.14 -6.89 26.39
C ARG A 298 -8.75 -6.58 27.74
N GLU A 299 -8.48 -7.44 28.71
CA GLU A 299 -9.10 -7.36 30.04
C GLU A 299 -8.77 -6.07 30.82
N HIS A 300 -7.72 -5.28 30.46
CA HIS A 300 -7.23 -4.25 31.41
C HIS A 300 -6.72 -2.87 30.94
N GLU A 301 -6.48 -2.51 29.66
CA GLU A 301 -5.70 -1.25 29.42
C GLU A 301 -6.09 -0.22 28.34
N ALA A 302 -6.96 -0.51 27.37
CA ALA A 302 -7.57 0.51 26.50
C ALA A 302 -8.41 -0.25 25.49
N ASP A 303 -9.67 -0.52 25.83
CA ASP A 303 -10.54 -1.27 24.93
C ASP A 303 -10.88 -0.40 23.71
N VAL A 304 -10.54 -0.91 22.53
CA VAL A 304 -10.93 -0.33 21.24
C VAL A 304 -12.06 -1.20 20.71
N PRO A 305 -13.29 -0.66 20.58
CA PRO A 305 -14.42 -1.46 20.16
C PRO A 305 -14.24 -1.98 18.75
N ARG A 306 -15.05 -2.97 18.36
CA ARG A 306 -15.19 -3.33 16.95
C ARG A 306 -15.63 -2.11 16.15
N TYR A 307 -15.16 -2.04 14.91
CA TYR A 307 -15.49 -0.93 14.03
C TYR A 307 -17.00 -0.78 13.83
N HIS A 308 -17.47 0.46 13.96
CA HIS A 308 -18.82 0.91 13.63
C HIS A 308 -18.75 2.18 12.77
N ASN A 309 -19.79 2.46 11.98
CA ASN A 309 -19.79 3.58 11.03
C ASN A 309 -19.70 4.96 11.70
N GLN A 310 -19.99 5.08 13.01
CA GLN A 310 -19.72 6.31 13.77
C GLN A 310 -18.23 6.69 13.74
N PHE A 311 -17.33 5.72 13.55
CA PHE A 311 -15.89 5.91 13.40
C PHE A 311 -15.45 6.13 11.95
N ALA A 312 -16.36 6.40 11.02
CA ALA A 312 -16.06 6.62 9.60
C ALA A 312 -15.11 7.80 9.33
N ARG A 313 -14.91 8.68 10.32
CA ARG A 313 -13.94 9.78 10.26
C ARG A 313 -12.54 9.39 10.70
N PHE A 314 -12.34 8.26 11.40
CA PHE A 314 -11.01 7.85 11.87
C PHE A 314 -10.05 7.66 10.68
N ARG A 315 -8.83 8.18 10.79
CA ARG A 315 -7.72 7.92 9.86
C ARG A 315 -6.45 7.71 10.67
N GLY A 316 -5.84 6.55 10.54
CA GLY A 316 -4.54 6.24 11.14
C GLY A 316 -3.56 5.75 10.09
N VAL A 317 -2.30 6.17 10.17
CA VAL A 317 -1.20 5.66 9.33
C VAL A 317 0.01 5.33 10.18
N ALA A 318 0.48 4.09 10.08
CA ALA A 318 1.67 3.59 10.73
C ALA A 318 2.78 3.39 9.68
N TYR A 319 3.77 4.27 9.69
CA TYR A 319 4.93 4.19 8.81
C TYR A 319 6.05 3.43 9.51
N PHE A 320 6.60 2.42 8.85
CA PHE A 320 7.78 1.67 9.25
C PHE A 320 8.85 1.84 8.17
N GLU A 321 10.01 2.35 8.57
CA GLU A 321 11.15 2.54 7.68
C GLU A 321 12.40 1.88 8.25
N CYS A 322 13.06 1.07 7.43
CA CYS A 322 14.31 0.42 7.82
C CYS A 322 15.19 0.18 6.60
N GLU A 323 16.51 0.38 6.76
CA GLU A 323 17.49 0.06 5.72
C GLU A 323 17.44 -1.43 5.38
N ASN A 324 17.43 -2.28 6.41
CA ASN A 324 17.24 -3.71 6.27
C ASN A 324 15.75 -4.06 6.40
N ALA A 325 15.11 -4.24 5.25
CA ALA A 325 13.68 -4.53 5.17
C ALA A 325 13.24 -5.86 5.83
N ALA A 326 14.17 -6.69 6.31
CA ALA A 326 13.87 -7.98 6.93
C ALA A 326 13.29 -7.82 8.34
N TYR A 327 13.49 -6.65 8.95
CA TYR A 327 12.93 -6.29 10.25
C TYR A 327 11.63 -5.48 10.14
N LEU A 328 11.12 -5.26 8.93
CA LEU A 328 9.82 -4.62 8.76
C LEU A 328 8.71 -5.63 9.08
N PRO A 329 7.61 -5.16 9.68
CA PRO A 329 6.56 -6.03 10.20
C PRO A 329 5.65 -6.60 9.11
N TRP A 330 6.10 -6.78 7.87
CA TRP A 330 5.28 -7.37 6.79
C TRP A 330 5.48 -8.89 6.70
N ASN A 331 4.49 -9.59 6.17
CA ASN A 331 4.66 -11.00 5.81
C ASN A 331 5.42 -11.16 4.48
N THR A 332 5.86 -12.39 4.17
CA THR A 332 6.61 -12.70 2.94
C THR A 332 5.87 -12.38 1.64
N THR A 333 4.53 -12.31 1.70
CA THR A 333 3.66 -11.97 0.56
C THR A 333 3.31 -10.48 0.47
N LYS A 334 3.77 -9.66 1.45
CA LYS A 334 3.47 -8.22 1.58
C LYS A 334 1.97 -7.93 1.48
N THR A 335 1.13 -8.82 2.01
CA THR A 335 -0.34 -8.70 2.05
C THR A 335 -0.87 -8.34 3.43
N GLY A 336 -0.01 -8.41 4.44
CA GLY A 336 -0.38 -8.25 5.83
C GLY A 336 0.86 -8.10 6.68
N VAL A 337 0.62 -7.97 7.98
CA VAL A 337 1.68 -7.82 8.96
C VAL A 337 2.02 -9.15 9.61
N ASP A 338 3.29 -9.31 9.96
CA ASP A 338 3.75 -10.38 10.83
C ASP A 338 3.68 -9.88 12.28
N ALA A 339 2.71 -10.42 13.03
CA ALA A 339 2.44 -9.97 14.39
C ALA A 339 3.49 -10.43 15.42
N ASP A 340 4.34 -11.40 15.06
CA ASP A 340 5.37 -11.94 15.94
C ASP A 340 6.62 -11.05 16.00
N ILE A 341 6.76 -10.12 15.05
CA ILE A 341 7.85 -9.16 15.00
C ILE A 341 7.74 -8.15 16.15
N GLY A 342 8.83 -8.01 16.92
CA GLY A 342 8.86 -7.17 18.13
C GLY A 342 8.46 -5.71 17.91
N VAL A 343 8.94 -5.09 16.83
CA VAL A 343 8.58 -3.69 16.51
C VAL A 343 7.07 -3.51 16.25
N TRP A 344 6.39 -4.53 15.72
CA TRP A 344 4.94 -4.47 15.52
C TRP A 344 4.19 -4.40 16.84
N ARG A 345 4.55 -5.23 17.83
CA ARG A 345 3.88 -5.26 19.14
C ARG A 345 3.96 -3.90 19.83
N VAL A 346 5.15 -3.30 19.86
CA VAL A 346 5.37 -1.98 20.46
C VAL A 346 4.58 -0.89 19.71
N ALA A 347 4.57 -0.93 18.38
CA ALA A 347 3.79 0.02 17.59
C ALA A 347 2.27 -0.16 17.81
N LEU A 348 1.79 -1.40 17.90
CA LEU A 348 0.39 -1.72 18.11
C LEU A 348 -0.14 -1.18 19.44
N GLU A 349 0.63 -1.27 20.52
CA GLU A 349 0.27 -0.67 21.81
C GLU A 349 0.04 0.85 21.69
N LYS A 350 0.92 1.55 20.99
CA LYS A 350 0.76 2.99 20.72
C LYS A 350 -0.42 3.28 19.80
N MET A 351 -0.62 2.47 18.76
CA MET A 351 -1.77 2.58 17.86
C MET A 351 -3.09 2.46 18.63
N ILE A 352 -3.19 1.54 19.59
CA ILE A 352 -4.37 1.35 20.44
C ILE A 352 -4.66 2.61 21.26
N VAL A 353 -3.64 3.18 21.93
CA VAL A 353 -3.78 4.42 22.73
C VAL A 353 -4.27 5.58 21.85
N LEU A 354 -3.66 5.78 20.68
CA LEU A 354 -4.08 6.82 19.74
C LEU A 354 -5.52 6.58 19.24
N THR A 355 -5.86 5.33 18.95
CA THR A 355 -7.19 4.95 18.48
C THR A 355 -8.24 5.26 19.54
N ARG A 356 -7.97 4.93 20.81
CA ARG A 356 -8.86 5.19 21.94
C ARG A 356 -9.18 6.68 22.07
N ALA A 357 -8.16 7.54 22.09
CA ALA A 357 -8.33 8.99 22.24
C ALA A 357 -9.20 9.60 21.12
N ILE A 358 -9.04 9.12 19.87
CA ILE A 358 -9.82 9.61 18.74
C ILE A 358 -11.24 9.05 18.77
N ILE A 359 -11.43 7.78 19.15
CA ILE A 359 -12.75 7.16 19.30
C ILE A 359 -13.56 7.88 20.38
N ASP A 360 -12.95 8.25 21.51
CA ASP A 360 -13.61 9.03 22.56
C ASP A 360 -14.17 10.34 22.02
N PHE A 361 -13.36 11.07 21.24
CA PHE A 361 -13.82 12.27 20.57
C PHE A 361 -14.93 12.00 19.55
N LEU A 362 -14.82 10.95 18.73
CA LEU A 362 -15.86 10.60 17.75
C LEU A 362 -17.18 10.19 18.41
N ASN A 363 -17.14 9.56 19.59
CA ASN A 363 -18.33 9.30 20.39
C ASN A 363 -18.98 10.60 20.89
N GLU A 364 -18.20 11.63 21.22
CA GLU A 364 -18.75 12.96 21.54
C GLU A 364 -19.41 13.61 20.33
N VAL A 365 -18.79 13.53 19.16
CA VAL A 365 -19.33 14.05 17.90
C VAL A 365 -20.65 13.38 17.54
N ASP A 366 -20.75 12.06 17.75
CA ASP A 366 -21.94 11.27 17.48
C ASP A 366 -23.08 11.63 18.45
N ARG A 367 -22.80 11.69 19.77
CA ARG A 367 -23.78 12.15 20.78
C ARG A 367 -24.29 13.56 20.49
N GLU A 368 -23.40 14.49 20.13
CA GLU A 368 -23.81 15.86 19.79
C GLU A 368 -24.67 15.90 18.52
N LEU A 369 -24.38 15.04 17.54
CA LEU A 369 -25.19 14.92 16.33
C LEU A 369 -26.60 14.42 16.65
N GLU A 370 -26.75 13.46 17.57
CA GLU A 370 -28.05 12.97 18.03
C GLU A 370 -28.85 14.05 18.77
N ASP A 371 -28.19 14.83 19.63
CA ASP A 371 -28.84 15.84 20.48
C ASP A 371 -29.12 17.17 19.75
N GLN A 372 -28.20 17.64 18.91
CA GLN A 372 -28.21 18.99 18.32
C GLN A 372 -28.24 18.99 16.79
N GLY A 373 -28.17 17.82 16.15
CA GLY A 373 -28.11 17.72 14.69
C GLY A 373 -26.80 18.25 14.11
N SER A 374 -26.82 18.59 12.82
CA SER A 374 -25.66 19.10 12.09
C SER A 374 -25.18 20.48 12.54
N ASP A 375 -25.99 21.19 13.34
CA ASP A 375 -25.67 22.53 13.85
C ASP A 375 -24.82 22.51 15.13
N GLY A 376 -24.52 21.31 15.64
CA GLY A 376 -23.69 21.11 16.81
C GLY A 376 -22.31 21.81 16.68
N PRO A 377 -21.76 22.37 17.76
CA PRO A 377 -20.44 23.01 17.75
C PRO A 377 -19.32 22.15 17.15
N LEU A 378 -19.26 20.86 17.47
CA LEU A 378 -18.25 19.94 16.94
C LEU A 378 -18.47 19.65 15.45
N GLN A 379 -19.71 19.49 15.00
CA GLN A 379 -19.99 19.30 13.57
C GLN A 379 -19.57 20.53 12.76
N ARG A 380 -19.85 21.74 13.26
CA ARG A 380 -19.40 23.00 12.64
C ARG A 380 -17.88 23.12 12.64
N ALA A 381 -17.22 22.78 13.75
CA ALA A 381 -15.76 22.80 13.82
C ALA A 381 -15.13 21.82 12.81
N LEU A 382 -15.65 20.60 12.70
CA LEU A 382 -15.17 19.61 11.72
C LEU A 382 -15.45 20.04 10.28
N GLY A 383 -16.54 20.76 10.03
CA GLY A 383 -16.88 21.32 8.72
C GLY A 383 -16.00 22.50 8.32
N ALA A 384 -15.55 23.30 9.29
CA ALA A 384 -14.67 24.46 9.09
C ALA A 384 -13.17 24.09 9.01
N ALA A 385 -12.79 22.90 9.50
CA ALA A 385 -11.40 22.46 9.53
C ALA A 385 -10.81 22.28 8.13
N SER A 386 -9.55 22.69 7.98
CA SER A 386 -8.79 22.50 6.75
C SER A 386 -8.33 21.06 6.60
N LYS A 387 -8.08 20.62 5.37
CA LYS A 387 -7.57 19.27 5.07
C LYS A 387 -6.10 19.34 4.65
N THR A 388 -5.30 18.39 5.09
CA THR A 388 -3.93 18.19 4.60
C THR A 388 -3.64 16.73 4.33
N GLN A 389 -2.70 16.44 3.43
CA GLN A 389 -2.24 15.08 3.18
C GLN A 389 -1.49 14.54 4.39
N VAL A 390 -1.77 13.29 4.77
CA VAL A 390 -1.14 12.66 5.94
C VAL A 390 0.38 12.57 5.83
N GLU A 391 0.93 12.48 4.61
CA GLU A 391 2.36 12.40 4.36
C GLU A 391 3.13 13.67 4.77
N THR A 392 2.47 14.84 4.79
CA THR A 392 3.10 16.12 5.17
C THR A 392 3.13 16.33 6.68
N ILE A 393 2.41 15.50 7.44
CA ILE A 393 2.31 15.61 8.90
C ILE A 393 3.46 14.81 9.52
N THR A 394 4.49 15.54 9.95
CA THR A 394 5.75 14.95 10.42
C THR A 394 6.13 15.34 11.82
N ALA A 395 5.71 16.48 12.38
CA ALA A 395 6.13 16.90 13.71
C ALA A 395 5.39 16.14 14.82
N PRO A 396 6.06 15.65 15.89
CA PRO A 396 5.41 15.05 17.05
C PRO A 396 4.32 15.95 17.63
N ALA A 397 3.15 15.39 17.90
CA ALA A 397 2.00 16.13 18.40
C ALA A 397 1.02 15.21 19.14
N VAL A 398 0.31 15.77 20.12
CA VAL A 398 -0.82 15.09 20.77
C VAL A 398 -2.09 15.41 20.00
N PHE A 399 -3.04 14.48 19.95
CA PHE A 399 -4.35 14.70 19.33
C PHE A 399 -5.07 15.87 20.02
N GLN A 400 -5.53 16.84 19.24
CA GLN A 400 -6.26 18.00 19.76
C GLN A 400 -7.69 17.98 19.25
N THR A 401 -8.64 18.17 20.16
CA THR A 401 -10.07 18.28 19.84
C THR A 401 -10.46 19.76 19.70
N PRO A 402 -11.49 20.08 18.90
CA PRO A 402 -11.99 21.44 18.78
C PRO A 402 -12.48 22.04 20.10
N ASP A 403 -12.19 23.32 20.28
CA ASP A 403 -12.82 24.13 21.33
C ASP A 403 -14.28 24.41 20.97
N LYS A 404 -15.20 23.73 21.68
CA LYS A 404 -16.65 23.85 21.48
C LYS A 404 -17.16 25.28 21.67
N THR A 405 -16.48 26.10 22.47
CA THR A 405 -16.95 27.46 22.77
C THR A 405 -16.91 28.37 21.54
N LYS A 406 -15.88 28.23 20.69
CA LYS A 406 -15.73 28.99 19.44
C LYS A 406 -16.85 28.74 18.43
N TYR A 407 -17.46 27.56 18.50
CA TYR A 407 -18.49 27.11 17.57
C TYR A 407 -19.87 27.00 18.25
N SER A 408 -20.03 27.56 19.44
CA SER A 408 -21.32 27.56 20.13
C SER A 408 -22.38 28.33 19.33
N GLY A 409 -23.56 27.72 19.17
CA GLY A 409 -24.74 28.38 18.60
C GLY A 409 -25.61 28.97 19.71
N PRO A 410 -26.73 29.64 19.37
CA PRO A 410 -27.72 30.00 20.38
C PRO A 410 -28.14 28.75 21.18
N ARG A 411 -28.30 28.91 22.49
CA ARG A 411 -28.63 27.80 23.40
C ARG A 411 -29.94 27.15 22.97
N LYS A 412 -29.88 25.94 22.42
CA LYS A 412 -31.05 25.12 22.09
C LYS A 412 -31.49 24.32 23.32
N THR A 413 -32.79 24.10 23.49
CA THR A 413 -33.37 23.26 24.56
C THR A 413 -34.11 22.09 23.91
N ARG A 414 -33.83 20.87 24.38
CA ARG A 414 -34.55 19.68 23.92
C ARG A 414 -35.98 19.71 24.44
N ILE A 415 -36.94 19.68 23.52
CA ILE A 415 -38.37 19.51 23.83
C ILE A 415 -38.73 18.05 23.51
N ALA A 416 -39.28 17.33 24.47
CA ALA A 416 -39.69 15.94 24.30
C ALA A 416 -41.08 15.72 24.91
N TYR A 417 -41.95 15.02 24.19
CA TYR A 417 -43.29 14.66 24.65
C TYR A 417 -43.80 13.41 23.94
N THR A 418 -44.67 12.67 24.62
CA THR A 418 -45.33 11.47 24.07
C THR A 418 -46.78 11.80 23.69
N ARG A 419 -47.25 11.23 22.59
CA ARG A 419 -48.64 11.34 22.11
C ARG A 419 -49.14 9.98 21.59
N PRO A 420 -50.46 9.73 21.60
CA PRO A 420 -51.06 8.56 20.98
C PRO A 420 -50.66 8.41 19.51
N VAL A 421 -50.38 7.18 19.09
CA VAL A 421 -49.92 6.86 17.72
C VAL A 421 -50.89 7.36 16.65
N GLU A 422 -52.20 7.22 16.88
CA GLU A 422 -53.24 7.66 15.96
C GLU A 422 -53.21 9.18 15.71
N GLN A 423 -52.94 9.98 16.75
CA GLN A 423 -52.83 11.44 16.63
C GLN A 423 -51.59 11.85 15.84
N VAL A 424 -50.47 11.16 16.08
CA VAL A 424 -49.23 11.40 15.33
C VAL A 424 -49.42 11.02 13.86
N ALA A 425 -50.07 9.89 13.57
CA ALA A 425 -50.34 9.45 12.20
C ALA A 425 -51.23 10.43 11.43
N ALA A 426 -52.29 10.94 12.06
CA ALA A 426 -53.17 11.95 11.46
C ALA A 426 -52.41 13.25 11.12
N LEU A 427 -51.53 13.72 12.01
CA LEU A 427 -50.70 14.90 11.74
C LEU A 427 -49.59 14.63 10.71
N MET A 428 -49.03 13.41 10.66
CA MET A 428 -48.08 13.01 9.61
C MET A 428 -48.71 13.14 8.22
N GLU A 429 -49.95 12.67 8.06
CA GLU A 429 -50.71 12.81 6.81
C GLU A 429 -51.04 14.27 6.51
N ALA A 430 -51.60 15.00 7.48
CA ALA A 430 -51.98 16.41 7.30
C ALA A 430 -50.79 17.31 6.93
N TYR A 431 -49.62 17.04 7.49
CA TYR A 431 -48.40 17.78 7.21
C TYR A 431 -47.56 17.24 6.05
N GLY A 432 -47.87 16.03 5.54
CA GLY A 432 -47.07 15.36 4.52
C GLY A 432 -45.66 15.01 4.99
N VAL A 433 -45.50 14.64 6.27
CA VAL A 433 -44.20 14.30 6.88
C VAL A 433 -44.11 12.83 7.26
N GLY A 434 -42.92 12.25 7.12
CA GLY A 434 -42.71 10.80 7.29
C GLY A 434 -42.30 10.35 8.70
N SER A 435 -42.27 11.22 9.72
CA SER A 435 -41.85 10.83 11.06
C SER A 435 -42.54 11.62 12.18
N ALA A 436 -42.65 10.99 13.36
CA ALA A 436 -43.16 11.62 14.57
C ALA A 436 -42.31 12.85 15.00
N LYS A 437 -40.99 12.81 14.78
CA LYS A 437 -40.09 13.94 15.02
C LYS A 437 -40.47 15.14 14.16
N ALA A 438 -40.66 14.93 12.86
CA ALA A 438 -41.03 16.00 11.94
C ALA A 438 -42.42 16.59 12.23
N VAL A 439 -43.37 15.77 12.70
CA VAL A 439 -44.66 16.29 13.22
C VAL A 439 -44.39 17.25 14.39
N GLY A 440 -43.58 16.82 15.37
CA GLY A 440 -43.31 17.63 16.54
C GLY A 440 -42.63 18.96 16.21
N GLU A 441 -41.64 18.94 15.31
CA GLU A 441 -40.97 20.15 14.79
C GLU A 441 -41.97 21.09 14.12
N ARG A 442 -42.81 20.59 13.19
CA ARG A 442 -43.82 21.41 12.53
C ARG A 442 -44.85 22.00 13.47
N THR A 443 -45.32 21.24 14.45
CA THR A 443 -46.30 21.77 15.43
C THR A 443 -45.70 22.90 16.26
N PHE A 444 -44.42 22.81 16.61
CA PHE A 444 -43.74 23.86 17.33
C PHE A 444 -43.54 25.10 16.45
N ASP A 445 -43.05 24.92 15.23
CA ASP A 445 -42.84 26.01 14.28
C ASP A 445 -44.15 26.77 13.99
N ALA A 446 -45.26 26.06 13.82
CA ALA A 446 -46.58 26.67 13.62
C ALA A 446 -47.02 27.51 14.83
N ALA A 447 -46.92 26.96 16.04
CA ALA A 447 -47.26 27.68 17.26
C ALA A 447 -46.35 28.90 17.50
N TYR A 448 -45.06 28.79 17.18
CA TYR A 448 -44.12 29.89 17.31
C TYR A 448 -44.38 31.01 16.28
N GLN A 449 -44.72 30.65 15.04
CA GLN A 449 -45.10 31.61 14.00
C GLN A 449 -46.38 32.38 14.34
N GLU A 450 -47.36 31.71 14.95
CA GLU A 450 -48.59 32.34 15.44
C GLU A 450 -48.27 33.39 16.53
N GLU A 451 -47.45 33.03 17.52
CA GLU A 451 -47.01 33.95 18.58
C GLU A 451 -46.14 35.12 18.08
N GLU A 452 -45.35 34.94 17.02
CA GLU A 452 -44.59 36.04 16.40
C GLU A 452 -45.44 36.94 15.50
N ALA A 453 -46.53 36.41 14.93
CA ALA A 453 -47.48 37.21 14.14
C ALA A 453 -48.40 38.09 15.02
N ASP A 454 -48.63 37.68 16.27
CA ASP A 454 -49.43 38.41 17.25
C ASP A 454 -48.63 39.46 18.05
N LYS A 455 -47.31 39.55 17.86
CA LYS A 455 -46.44 40.62 18.38
C LYS A 455 -46.23 41.72 17.34
#